data_AF-A0A133SH26-F1
#
_entry.id   AF-A0A133SH26-F1
#
_cell.length_a   1.000
_cell.length_b   1.000
_cell.length_c   1.000
_cell.angle_alpha   90.00
_cell.angle_beta   90.00
_cell.angle_gamma   90.00
#
_symmetry.space_group_name_H-M   'P 1'
#
loop_
_entity.id
_entity.type
_entity.pdbx_description
1 polymer ?
#
loop_
_entity_poly.entity_id
_entity_poly.type
_entity_poly.pdbx_seq_one_letter_code
_entity_poly.pdbx_strand_id
1 'polypeptide(L)' 'MICPTCGTELRDGVLMCPICGTKQEVPAPVPPKNIQNNPKIFTKTRVISVVIVLALIIIGLCKVFLFN' A
#
# COMPACT_ATOMS: atom_id res chain seq x y z
N MET A 1 17.95 -16.95 18.51
CA MET A 1 17.57 -18.25 19.13
C MET A 1 18.65 -19.31 18.89
N ILE A 2 18.79 -20.33 19.73
CA ILE A 2 19.77 -21.44 19.52
C ILE A 2 19.04 -22.66 18.96
N CYS A 3 19.62 -23.34 17.97
CA CYS A 3 19.03 -24.57 17.44
C CYS A 3 19.04 -25.69 18.51
N PRO A 4 17.90 -26.33 18.81
CA PRO A 4 17.83 -27.38 19.83
C PRO A 4 18.55 -28.68 19.41
N THR A 5 18.84 -28.86 18.12
CA THR A 5 19.48 -30.07 17.60
C THR A 5 20.99 -29.96 17.52
N CYS A 6 21.52 -28.84 17.03
CA CYS A 6 22.96 -28.68 16.77
C CYS A 6 23.64 -27.59 17.58
N GLY A 7 22.89 -26.80 18.37
CA GLY A 7 23.46 -25.76 19.22
C GLY A 7 23.98 -24.51 18.50
N THR A 8 23.82 -24.41 17.18
CA THR A 8 24.22 -23.19 16.45
C THR A 8 23.29 -22.03 16.78
N GLU A 9 23.87 -20.82 16.83
CA GLU A 9 23.10 -19.58 16.98
C GLU A 9 22.37 -19.23 15.67
N LEU A 10 21.07 -18.96 15.77
CA LEU A 10 20.21 -18.56 14.66
C LEU A 10 19.66 -17.16 14.92
N ARG A 11 19.48 -16.41 13.83
CA ARG A 11 18.70 -15.17 13.82
C ARG A 11 17.21 -15.46 14.01
N ASP A 12 16.49 -14.47 14.52
CA ASP A 12 15.04 -14.55 14.68
C ASP A 12 14.36 -14.55 13.30
N GLY A 13 13.25 -15.28 13.18
CA GLY A 13 12.53 -15.44 11.91
C GLY A 13 13.04 -16.57 11.00
N VAL A 14 14.08 -17.31 11.40
CA VAL A 14 14.61 -18.44 10.63
C VAL A 14 13.70 -19.67 10.77
N LEU A 15 13.03 -20.07 9.69
CA LEU A 15 12.11 -21.23 9.65
C LEU A 15 12.83 -22.59 9.72
N MET A 16 14.09 -22.65 9.31
CA MET A 16 14.87 -23.89 9.23
C MET A 16 16.34 -23.61 9.48
N CYS A 17 16.98 -24.43 10.31
CA CYS A 17 18.40 -24.31 10.61
C CYS A 17 19.25 -24.56 9.35
N PRO A 18 20.11 -23.62 8.93
CA PRO A 18 20.94 -23.79 7.72
C PRO A 18 22.05 -24.83 7.89
N ILE A 19 22.41 -25.18 9.13
CA ILE A 19 23.48 -26.13 9.43
C ILE A 19 22.99 -27.59 9.43
N CYS A 20 21.91 -27.89 10.15
CA CYS A 20 21.42 -29.26 10.34
C CYS A 20 20.07 -29.55 9.67
N GLY A 21 19.38 -28.54 9.12
CA GLY A 21 18.07 -28.71 8.49
C GLY A 21 16.88 -28.83 9.45
N THR A 22 17.09 -28.71 10.77
CA THR A 22 15.98 -28.74 11.75
C THR A 22 15.02 -27.57 11.51
N LYS A 23 13.73 -27.87 11.35
CA LYS A 23 12.67 -26.86 11.26
C LYS A 23 12.49 -26.20 12.62
N GLN A 24 12.40 -24.87 12.63
CA GLN A 24 12.16 -24.09 13.83
C GLN A 24 10.69 -23.70 13.87
N GLU A 25 10.04 -23.92 15.01
CA GLU A 25 8.69 -23.45 15.29
C GLU A 25 8.75 -21.95 15.61
N VAL A 26 9.03 -21.12 14.61
CA VAL A 26 8.91 -19.68 14.76
C VAL A 26 7.44 -19.32 14.55
N PRO A 27 6.75 -18.73 15.54
CA PRO A 27 5.41 -18.20 15.32
C PRO A 27 5.47 -17.19 14.18
N ALA A 28 4.67 -17.42 13.14
CA ALA A 28 4.68 -16.63 11.92
C ALA A 28 4.64 -15.12 12.25
N PRO A 29 5.48 -14.29 11.61
CA PRO A 29 5.38 -12.84 11.75
C PRO A 29 3.94 -12.44 11.46
N VAL A 30 3.25 -11.90 12.47
CA VAL A 30 1.89 -11.40 12.29
C VAL A 30 1.92 -10.39 11.14
N PRO A 31 1.17 -10.64 10.04
CA PRO A 31 1.20 -9.73 8.90
C PRO A 31 0.77 -8.33 9.35
N PRO A 32 1.43 -7.26 8.86
CA PRO A 32 1.09 -5.90 9.24
C PRO A 32 -0.38 -5.60 8.86
N LYS A 33 -1.23 -5.46 9.87
CA LYS A 33 -2.69 -5.25 9.75
C LYS A 33 -3.06 -3.80 9.39
N ASN A 34 -2.35 -3.15 8.46
CA ASN A 34 -2.81 -1.86 7.98
C ASN A 34 -2.33 -1.55 6.56
N ILE A 35 -3.00 -2.14 5.58
CA ILE A 35 -3.19 -1.52 4.28
C ILE A 35 -4.62 -0.97 4.31
N GLN A 36 -4.80 0.22 4.89
CA GLN A 36 -6.06 0.96 4.72
C GLN A 36 -6.08 1.54 3.30
N ASN A 37 -6.63 0.75 2.36
CA ASN A 37 -7.11 1.28 1.09
C ASN A 37 -8.36 2.13 1.35
N ASN A 38 -8.21 3.35 1.87
CA ASN A 38 -9.35 4.23 2.08
C ASN A 38 -9.99 4.59 0.71
N PRO A 39 -11.20 4.08 0.39
CA PRO A 39 -11.83 4.28 -0.91
C PRO A 39 -12.22 5.75 -1.17
N LYS A 40 -12.13 6.65 -0.17
CA LYS A 40 -12.45 8.07 -0.33
C LYS A 40 -11.43 8.88 -1.16
N ILE A 41 -10.21 8.37 -1.40
CA ILE A 41 -9.23 9.09 -2.23
C ILE A 41 -9.66 9.12 -3.70
N PHE A 42 -10.21 8.02 -4.22
CA PHE A 42 -10.55 7.91 -5.64
C PHE A 42 -11.70 8.85 -6.06
N THR A 43 -12.61 9.16 -5.13
CA THR A 43 -13.76 10.03 -5.42
C THR A 43 -13.39 11.51 -5.43
N LYS A 44 -12.45 11.94 -4.58
CA LYS A 44 -12.07 13.37 -4.48
C LYS A 44 -11.38 13.87 -5.75
N THR A 45 -10.46 13.08 -6.32
CA THR A 45 -9.73 13.42 -7.54
C THR A 45 -10.64 13.47 -8.77
N ARG A 46 -11.62 12.57 -8.87
CA ARG A 46 -12.61 12.55 -9.97
C ARG A 46 -13.52 13.77 -9.94
N VAL A 47 -14.02 14.17 -8.77
CA VAL A 47 -14.90 15.34 -8.63
C VAL A 47 -14.17 16.64 -8.99
N ILE A 48 -12.93 16.82 -8.51
CA ILE A 48 -12.13 18.02 -8.81
C ILE A 48 -11.91 18.17 -10.33
N SER A 49 -11.55 17.07 -11.01
CA SER A 49 -11.33 17.08 -12.46
C SER A 49 -12.58 17.49 -13.26
N VAL A 50 -13.75 16.97 -12.89
CA VAL A 50 -15.02 17.30 -13.56
C VAL A 50 -15.38 18.77 -13.38
N VAL A 51 -15.20 19.32 -12.18
CA VAL A 51 -15.48 20.74 -11.88
C VAL A 51 -14.58 21.66 -12.69
N ILE A 52 -13.28 21.35 -12.80
CA ILE A 52 -12.33 22.16 -13.58
C ILE A 52 -12.73 22.19 -15.06
N VAL A 53 -13.05 21.03 -15.64
CA VAL A 53 -13.45 20.93 -17.06
C VAL A 53 -14.73 21.73 -17.33
N LEU A 54 -15.75 21.58 -16.47
CA LEU A 54 -16.99 22.37 -16.56
C LEU A 54 -16.71 23.88 -16.47
N ALA A 55 -15.88 24.31 -15.54
CA ALA A 55 -15.53 25.72 -15.39
C ALA A 55 -14.84 26.28 -16.65
N LEU A 56 -13.88 25.56 -17.24
CA LEU A 56 -13.20 26.00 -18.46
C LEU A 56 -14.14 26.08 -19.66
N ILE A 57 -15.07 25.13 -19.81
CA ILE A 57 -16.09 25.15 -20.87
C ILE A 57 -17.00 26.36 -20.69
N ILE A 58 -17.47 26.62 -19.46
CA ILE A 58 -18.34 27.77 -19.16
C ILE A 58 -17.61 29.08 -19.43
N ILE A 59 -16.36 29.23 -18.98
CA ILE A 59 -15.54 30.42 -19.23
C ILE A 59 -15.33 30.63 -20.73
N GLY A 60 -15.02 29.56 -21.47
CA GLY A 60 -14.86 29.60 -22.92
C GLY A 60 -16.14 30.04 -23.64
N LEU A 61 -17.27 29.43 -23.29
CA LEU A 61 -18.58 29.79 -23.84
C LEU A 61 -18.94 31.25 -23.51
N CYS A 62 -18.80 31.67 -22.25
CA CYS A 62 -19.03 33.06 -21.86
C CYS A 62 -18.14 34.02 -22.65
N LYS A 63 -16.86 33.71 -22.82
CA LYS A 63 -15.95 34.55 -23.60
C LYS A 63 -16.37 34.61 -25.08
N VAL A 64 -16.76 33.50 -25.69
CA VAL A 64 -17.23 33.49 -27.09
C VAL A 64 -18.52 34.29 -27.24
N PHE A 65 -19.45 34.16 -26.30
CA PHE A 65 -20.77 34.82 -26.36
C PHE A 65 -20.74 36.29 -25.96
N LEU A 66 -19.81 36.71 -25.08
CA LEU A 66 -19.64 38.11 -24.68
C LEU A 66 -18.75 38.90 -25.65
N PHE A 67 -17.91 38.21 -26.44
CA PHE A 67 -16.92 38.83 -27.33
C PHE A 67 -17.29 38.69 -28.82
N ASN A 68 -18.48 38.18 -29.12
CA ASN A 68 -19.09 38.12 -30.46
C ASN A 68 -20.35 38.96 -30.48
#